data_AF-A0A4C1WM10-F1
#
_entry.id   AF-A0A4C1WM10-F1
#
_cell.length_a   1.000
_cell.length_b   1.000
_cell.length_c   1.000
_cell.angle_alpha   90.00
_cell.angle_beta   90.00
_cell.angle_gamma   90.00
#
_symmetry.space_group_name_H-M   'P 1'
#
loop_
_entity.id
_entity.type
_entity.pdbx_description
1 polymer ?
#
loop_
_entity_poly.entity_id
_entity_poly.type
_entity_poly.pdbx_seq_one_letter_code
_entity_poly.pdbx_strand_id
1 'polypeptide(L)'
;MGPRAGGLPKPMIIITDWKRVSTTLKEIDIPALNNIPDVIQMTDEIDTSIGALTNHIQKVVKSCSREAPAAVDRRKLPADALDLLRAKNAPLRHAYADSTRENRSKTRALQRRVRACILEVRNEEWSNLMKDITPSHQAFWKLTKTLKSEGYLPIPPLKKSDSSLVLDDSEKAKCLANSLEL
;
A
#
# COMPACT_ATOMS: atom_id res chain seq x y z
N MET A 1 19.32 -2.87 -30.71
CA MET A 1 18.19 -3.08 -29.78
C MET A 1 18.67 -4.02 -28.68
N GLY A 2 19.09 -3.48 -27.53
CA GLY A 2 19.60 -4.29 -26.41
C GLY A 2 18.47 -4.93 -25.60
N PRO A 3 18.74 -6.02 -24.85
CA PRO A 3 17.72 -6.73 -24.09
C PRO A 3 17.24 -5.84 -22.94
N ARG A 4 15.92 -5.74 -22.76
CA ARG A 4 15.31 -5.14 -21.56
C ARG A 4 15.80 -5.91 -20.34
N ALA A 5 16.53 -5.23 -19.46
CA ALA A 5 16.92 -5.73 -18.16
C ALA A 5 15.71 -6.37 -17.48
N GLY A 6 15.83 -7.66 -17.18
CA GLY A 6 14.83 -8.41 -16.42
C GLY A 6 14.55 -7.66 -15.12
N GLY A 7 13.27 -7.46 -14.81
CA GLY A 7 12.85 -6.81 -13.57
C GLY A 7 13.50 -7.52 -12.39
N LEU A 8 14.30 -6.78 -11.63
CA LEU A 8 14.95 -7.28 -10.42
C LEU A 8 13.85 -7.84 -9.50
N PRO A 9 13.97 -9.08 -8.98
CA PRO A 9 12.97 -9.61 -8.06
C PRO A 9 12.83 -8.65 -6.88
N LYS A 10 11.59 -8.22 -6.61
CA LYS A 10 11.30 -7.30 -5.50
C LYS A 10 11.84 -7.96 -4.22
N PRO A 11 12.70 -7.28 -3.44
CA PRO A 11 13.22 -7.85 -2.21
C PRO A 11 12.05 -8.24 -1.31
N MET A 12 12.01 -9.48 -0.85
CA MET A 12 11.03 -9.97 0.12
C MET A 12 11.67 -9.97 1.50
N ILE A 13 10.94 -9.49 2.50
CA ILE A 13 11.30 -9.58 3.91
C ILE A 13 10.35 -10.51 4.64
N ILE A 14 10.87 -11.24 5.61
CA ILE A 14 10.06 -12.03 6.53
C ILE A 14 9.61 -11.10 7.64
N ILE A 15 8.29 -10.90 7.76
CA ILE A 15 7.69 -10.15 8.88
C ILE A 15 7.09 -11.17 9.84
N THR A 16 7.57 -11.17 11.07
CA THR A 16 7.04 -12.00 12.16
C THR A 16 6.13 -11.18 13.04
N ASP A 17 4.90 -11.65 13.25
CA ASP A 17 3.96 -11.04 14.20
C ASP A 17 4.27 -11.52 15.62
N TRP A 18 5.14 -10.78 16.32
CA TRP A 18 5.56 -11.12 17.69
C TRP A 18 4.42 -11.16 18.70
N LYS A 19 3.34 -10.39 18.47
CA LYS A 19 2.16 -10.42 19.35
C LYS A 19 1.42 -11.74 19.18
N ARG A 20 1.27 -12.20 17.93
CA ARG A 20 0.71 -13.53 17.62
C ARG A 20 1.60 -14.67 18.09
N VAL A 21 2.92 -14.54 18.01
CA VAL A 21 3.86 -15.51 18.60
C VAL A 21 3.63 -15.62 20.10
N SER A 22 3.46 -14.51 20.82
CA SER A 22 3.21 -14.56 22.26
C SER A 22 1.86 -15.16 22.63
N THR A 23 0.81 -14.93 21.85
CA THR A 23 -0.51 -15.53 22.14
C THR A 23 -0.51 -17.01 21.81
N THR A 24 0.04 -17.40 20.66
CA THR A 24 0.15 -18.82 20.27
C THR A 24 1.02 -19.60 21.25
N LEU A 25 2.12 -19.04 21.75
CA LEU A 25 2.92 -19.71 22.78
C LEU A 25 2.18 -19.88 24.13
N LYS A 26 1.21 -19.01 24.44
CA LYS A 26 0.41 -19.06 25.69
C LYS A 26 -0.86 -19.91 25.58
N GLU A 27 -1.52 -19.88 24.42
CA GLU A 27 -2.72 -20.69 24.14
C GLU A 27 -2.37 -22.16 23.93
N ILE A 28 -1.11 -22.43 23.57
CA ILE A 28 -0.57 -23.76 23.46
C ILE A 28 -0.23 -24.27 24.88
N ASP A 29 -1.25 -24.60 25.66
CA ASP A 29 -1.12 -25.68 26.66
C ASP A 29 -1.09 -27.00 25.85
N ILE A 30 0.04 -27.37 25.22
CA ILE A 30 0.07 -28.48 24.24
C ILE A 30 1.12 -29.57 24.52
N PRO A 31 0.75 -30.84 24.24
CA PRO A 31 1.49 -32.10 24.44
C PRO A 31 2.96 -32.20 24.03
N ALA A 32 3.53 -31.22 23.32
CA ALA A 32 4.95 -31.24 22.97
C ALA A 32 5.87 -31.03 24.19
N LEU A 33 5.40 -30.27 25.18
CA LEU A 33 6.07 -30.07 26.47
C LEU A 33 5.77 -31.20 27.47
N ASN A 34 4.71 -31.99 27.27
CA ASN A 34 4.36 -33.12 28.14
C ASN A 34 5.37 -34.28 28.05
N ASN A 35 6.23 -34.29 27.03
CA ASN A 35 7.31 -35.26 26.89
C ASN A 35 8.62 -34.77 27.54
N ILE A 36 8.64 -33.56 28.12
CA ILE A 36 9.79 -33.05 28.87
C ILE A 36 9.63 -33.51 30.32
N PRO A 37 10.57 -34.31 30.86
CA PRO A 37 10.51 -34.74 32.25
C PRO A 37 10.69 -33.54 33.19
N ASP A 38 9.88 -33.47 34.24
CA ASP A 38 9.94 -32.41 35.28
C ASP A 38 11.23 -32.46 36.12
N VAL A 39 11.88 -33.63 36.16
CA VAL A 39 13.15 -33.86 36.86
C VAL A 39 14.14 -34.42 35.86
N ILE A 40 15.13 -33.63 35.49
CA ILE A 40 16.21 -34.04 34.58
C ILE A 40 17.34 -34.63 35.41
N GLN A 41 17.65 -35.91 35.22
CA GLN A 41 18.72 -36.60 35.96
C GLN A 41 19.95 -36.85 35.09
N MET A 42 19.76 -37.03 33.78
CA MET A 42 20.83 -37.39 32.84
C MET A 42 21.13 -36.27 31.85
N THR A 43 22.36 -36.23 31.32
CA THR A 43 22.82 -35.14 30.44
C THR A 43 22.21 -35.22 29.04
N ASP A 44 21.90 -36.41 28.54
CA ASP A 44 21.23 -36.66 27.25
C ASP A 44 19.76 -36.19 27.25
N GLU A 45 19.09 -36.22 28.40
CA GLU A 45 17.76 -35.67 28.62
C GLU A 45 17.75 -34.14 28.48
N ILE A 46 18.85 -33.46 28.86
CA ILE A 46 19.01 -32.01 28.70
C ILE A 46 19.01 -31.65 27.21
N ASP A 47 19.88 -32.30 26.43
CA ASP A 47 20.00 -32.02 25.00
C ASP A 47 18.69 -32.33 24.24
N THR A 48 18.01 -33.42 24.64
CA THR A 48 16.71 -33.80 24.07
C THR A 48 15.64 -32.76 24.37
N SER A 49 15.60 -32.23 25.60
CA SER A 49 14.65 -31.20 26.02
C SER A 49 14.91 -29.86 25.33
N ILE A 50 16.18 -29.47 25.20
CA ILE A 50 16.60 -28.27 24.45
C ILE A 50 16.17 -28.39 22.98
N GLY A 51 16.40 -29.56 22.37
CA GLY A 51 15.98 -29.85 21.00
C GLY A 51 14.48 -29.72 20.81
N ALA A 52 13.69 -30.31 21.72
CA ALA A 52 12.22 -30.24 21.70
C ALA A 52 11.71 -28.80 21.80
N LEU A 53 12.23 -28.02 22.76
CA LEU A 53 11.85 -26.62 22.95
C LEU A 53 12.21 -25.76 21.73
N THR A 54 13.42 -25.95 21.20
CA THR A 54 13.91 -25.20 20.03
C THR A 54 13.05 -25.47 18.80
N ASN A 55 12.71 -26.72 18.54
CA ASN A 55 11.85 -27.12 17.42
C ASN A 55 10.45 -26.52 17.56
N HIS A 56 9.91 -26.47 18.78
CA HIS A 56 8.61 -25.87 19.03
C HIS A 56 8.62 -24.37 18.73
N ILE A 57 9.59 -23.62 19.26
CA ILE A 57 9.73 -22.17 19.03
C ILE A 57 9.89 -21.89 17.52
N GLN A 58 10.74 -22.64 16.83
CA GLN A 58 10.94 -22.48 15.39
C GLN A 58 9.63 -22.71 14.61
N LYS A 59 8.85 -23.72 14.97
CA LYS A 59 7.56 -24.01 14.33
C LYS A 59 6.55 -22.89 14.53
N VAL A 60 6.45 -22.35 15.75
CA VAL A 60 5.56 -21.22 16.09
C VAL A 60 5.99 -19.94 15.37
N VAL A 61 7.28 -19.62 15.37
CA VAL A 61 7.81 -18.45 14.66
C VAL A 61 7.55 -18.57 13.16
N LYS A 62 7.76 -19.75 12.57
CA LYS A 62 7.51 -19.99 11.15
C LYS A 62 6.02 -19.86 10.79
N SER A 63 5.11 -20.37 11.62
CA SER A 63 3.66 -20.23 11.39
C SER A 63 3.15 -18.80 11.64
N CYS A 64 3.84 -18.02 12.47
CA CYS A 64 3.53 -16.62 12.74
C CYS A 64 4.23 -15.61 11.82
N SER A 65 5.06 -16.11 10.91
CA SER A 65 5.77 -15.30 9.93
C SER A 65 5.02 -15.24 8.61
N ARG A 66 5.17 -14.12 7.90
CA ARG A 66 4.65 -13.92 6.56
C ARG A 66 5.70 -13.23 5.70
N GLU A 67 5.84 -13.68 4.47
CA GLU A 67 6.60 -12.94 3.47
C GLU A 67 5.83 -11.70 3.04
N ALA A 68 6.47 -10.55 3.19
CA ALA A 68 5.98 -9.28 2.70
C ALA A 68 6.99 -8.70 1.71
N PRO A 69 6.53 -7.97 0.68
CA PRO A 69 7.44 -7.18 -0.11
C PRO A 69 8.14 -6.19 0.82
N ALA A 70 9.47 -6.17 0.76
CA ALA A 70 10.26 -5.16 1.45
C ALA A 70 9.72 -3.79 1.04
N ALA A 71 9.68 -2.86 1.98
CA ALA A 71 9.43 -1.47 1.65
C ALA A 71 10.55 -1.03 0.69
N VAL A 72 10.25 -1.06 -0.61
CA VAL A 72 11.04 -0.34 -1.61
C VAL A 72 11.08 1.08 -1.11
N ASP A 73 12.27 1.69 -1.05
CA ASP A 73 12.42 3.08 -0.64
C ASP A 73 11.68 3.96 -1.66
N ARG A 74 10.38 4.20 -1.40
CA ARG A 74 9.41 4.84 -2.30
C ARG A 74 9.73 6.32 -2.57
N ARG A 75 10.90 6.80 -2.17
CA ARG A 75 11.25 8.21 -2.14
C ARG A 75 12.52 8.56 -2.90
N LYS A 76 13.17 7.59 -3.55
CA LYS A 76 14.30 7.90 -4.43
C LYS A 76 13.77 8.45 -5.74
N LEU A 77 13.84 9.77 -5.86
CA LEU A 77 13.74 10.45 -7.15
C LEU A 77 14.74 9.80 -8.12
N PRO A 78 14.35 9.57 -9.39
CA PRO A 78 15.27 9.01 -10.37
C PRO A 78 16.45 9.97 -10.58
N ALA A 79 17.59 9.41 -10.97
CA ALA A 79 18.86 10.12 -11.05
C ALA A 79 18.79 11.35 -11.97
N ASP A 80 18.05 11.25 -13.08
CA ASP A 80 17.77 12.33 -14.01
C ASP A 80 16.99 13.50 -13.38
N ALA A 81 15.97 13.21 -12.56
CA ALA A 81 15.23 14.24 -11.81
C ALA A 81 16.13 14.95 -10.80
N LEU A 82 17.02 14.20 -10.13
CA LEU A 82 17.99 14.74 -9.19
C LEU A 82 19.02 15.64 -9.89
N ASP A 83 19.49 15.24 -11.06
CA ASP A 83 20.40 16.03 -11.89
C ASP A 83 19.72 17.31 -12.39
N LEU A 84 18.45 17.24 -12.81
CA LEU A 84 17.66 18.42 -13.18
C LEU A 84 17.43 19.37 -12.01
N LEU A 85 17.17 18.84 -10.80
CA LEU A 85 17.07 19.64 -9.59
C LEU A 85 18.40 20.30 -9.22
N ARG A 86 19.51 19.58 -9.34
CA ARG A 86 20.86 20.10 -9.11
C ARG A 86 21.20 21.22 -10.11
N ALA A 87 20.92 21.00 -11.40
CA ALA A 87 21.10 21.99 -12.45
C ALA A 87 20.22 23.24 -12.26
N LYS A 88 18.99 23.08 -11.75
CA LYS A 88 18.11 24.19 -11.39
C LYS A 88 18.64 24.98 -10.18
N ASN A 89 19.22 24.29 -9.20
CA ASN A 89 19.62 24.87 -7.93
C ASN A 89 21.05 25.44 -7.93
N ALA A 90 21.94 25.03 -8.84
CA ALA A 90 23.31 25.54 -8.93
C ALA A 90 23.39 27.05 -9.26
N PRO A 91 22.62 27.60 -10.22
CA PRO A 91 22.64 29.04 -10.52
C PRO A 91 22.02 29.90 -9.42
N LEU A 92 21.01 29.37 -8.71
CA LEU A 92 20.33 30.07 -7.61
C LEU A 92 21.25 30.33 -6.41
N ARG A 93 22.34 29.57 -6.26
CA ARG A 93 23.33 29.80 -5.19
C ARG A 93 24.30 30.93 -5.51
N HIS A 94 24.43 31.35 -6.77
CA HIS A 94 25.41 32.35 -7.21
C HIS A 94 24.82 33.73 -7.53
N ALA A 95 23.51 33.85 -7.78
CA ALA A 95 22.96 35.10 -8.30
C ALA A 95 21.56 35.43 -7.76
N TYR A 96 21.55 36.20 -6.66
CA TYR A 96 20.47 37.18 -6.44
C TYR A 96 20.78 38.55 -7.08
N ALA A 97 21.98 38.71 -7.67
CA ALA A 97 22.45 39.97 -8.27
C ALA A 97 22.03 40.16 -9.74
N ASP A 98 22.04 39.11 -10.57
CA ASP A 98 21.81 39.23 -12.03
C ASP A 98 20.55 38.50 -12.51
N SER A 99 19.38 39.00 -12.13
CA SER A 99 18.09 38.49 -12.61
C SER A 99 17.79 38.99 -14.04
N THR A 100 18.52 38.47 -15.03
CA THR A 100 18.27 38.75 -16.45
C THR A 100 17.05 37.99 -16.98
N ARG A 101 16.43 38.48 -18.06
CA ARG A 101 15.28 37.82 -18.73
C ARG A 101 15.62 36.38 -19.16
N GLU A 102 16.86 36.14 -19.58
CA GLU A 102 17.35 34.84 -20.03
C GLU A 102 17.55 33.86 -18.87
N ASN A 103 18.05 34.33 -17.71
CA ASN A 103 18.17 33.50 -16.52
C ASN A 103 16.79 33.05 -15.99
N ARG A 104 15.78 33.93 -16.10
CA ARG A 104 14.38 33.57 -15.78
C ARG A 104 13.82 32.55 -16.76
N SER A 105 14.09 32.66 -18.07
CA SER A 105 13.60 31.69 -19.05
C SER A 105 14.25 30.32 -18.85
N LYS A 106 15.56 30.25 -18.60
CA LYS A 106 16.32 29.02 -18.27
C LYS A 106 15.76 28.35 -17.01
N THR A 107 15.51 29.11 -15.95
CA THR A 107 14.92 28.59 -14.71
C THR A 107 13.51 28.03 -14.93
N ARG A 108 12.66 28.73 -15.69
CA ARG A 108 11.31 28.26 -16.04
C ARG A 108 11.36 26.99 -16.90
N ALA A 109 12.30 26.88 -17.83
CA ALA A 109 12.50 25.68 -18.64
C ALA A 109 12.89 24.47 -17.79
N LEU A 110 13.89 24.63 -16.89
CA LEU A 110 14.29 23.57 -15.95
C LEU A 110 13.15 23.17 -15.01
N GLN A 111 12.37 24.13 -14.52
CA GLN A 111 11.19 23.84 -13.70
C GLN A 111 10.13 23.02 -14.44
N ARG A 112 9.88 23.30 -15.72
CA ARG A 112 8.98 22.49 -16.55
C ARG A 112 9.50 21.07 -16.73
N ARG A 113 10.80 20.91 -16.99
CA ARG A 113 11.44 19.59 -17.13
C ARG A 113 11.35 18.77 -15.85
N VAL A 114 11.63 19.38 -14.70
CA VAL A 114 11.47 18.71 -13.39
C VAL A 114 10.03 18.28 -13.17
N ARG A 115 9.05 19.14 -13.47
CA ARG A 115 7.62 18.78 -13.33
C ARG A 115 7.22 17.63 -14.26
N ALA A 116 7.71 17.64 -15.50
CA ALA A 116 7.44 16.59 -16.48
C ALA A 116 8.02 15.24 -16.00
N CYS A 117 9.29 15.20 -15.60
CA CYS A 117 9.93 14.00 -15.09
C CYS A 117 9.22 13.45 -13.84
N ILE A 118 8.85 14.30 -12.88
CA ILE A 118 8.07 13.86 -11.70
C ILE A 118 6.71 13.31 -12.10
N LEU A 119 6.06 13.90 -13.12
CA LEU A 119 4.77 13.41 -13.61
C LEU A 119 4.92 12.03 -14.26
N GLU A 120 5.97 11.82 -15.05
CA GLU A 120 6.30 10.52 -15.66
C GLU A 120 6.53 9.45 -14.60
N VAL A 121 7.36 9.73 -13.59
CA VAL A 121 7.60 8.80 -12.46
C VAL A 121 6.29 8.44 -11.78
N ARG A 122 5.45 9.43 -11.48
CA ARG A 122 4.13 9.17 -10.88
C ARG A 122 3.25 8.32 -11.79
N ASN A 123 3.24 8.60 -13.09
CA ASN A 123 2.45 7.83 -14.04
C ASN A 123 2.94 6.39 -14.16
N GLU A 124 4.25 6.15 -14.11
CA GLU A 124 4.83 4.81 -14.06
C GLU A 124 4.47 4.08 -12.77
N GLU A 125 4.56 4.76 -11.62
CA GLU A 125 4.12 4.21 -10.33
C GLU A 125 2.63 3.83 -10.35
N TRP A 126 1.78 4.72 -10.88
CA TRP A 126 0.36 4.45 -11.06
C TRP A 126 0.12 3.29 -12.05
N SER A 127 0.85 3.23 -13.16
CA SER A 127 0.74 2.14 -14.14
C SER A 127 1.14 0.79 -13.53
N ASN A 128 2.23 0.76 -12.76
CA ASN A 128 2.68 -0.43 -12.06
C ASN A 128 1.68 -0.85 -10.98
N LEU A 129 1.14 0.12 -10.22
CA LEU A 129 0.08 -0.15 -9.26
C LEU A 129 -1.15 -0.77 -9.95
N MET A 130 -1.57 -0.24 -11.10
CA MET A 130 -2.72 -0.76 -11.85
C MET A 130 -2.48 -2.17 -12.41
N LYS A 131 -1.24 -2.56 -12.70
CA LYS A 131 -0.90 -3.94 -13.11
C LYS A 131 -0.95 -4.92 -11.95
N ASP A 132 -0.52 -4.50 -10.77
CA ASP A 132 -0.41 -5.35 -9.58
C ASP A 132 -1.73 -5.39 -8.77
N ILE A 133 -2.70 -4.53 -9.06
CA ILE A 133 -3.92 -4.40 -8.27
C ILE A 133 -4.84 -5.61 -8.49
N THR A 134 -5.09 -6.35 -7.42
CA THR A 134 -6.05 -7.47 -7.39
C THR A 134 -7.37 -7.00 -6.74
N PRO A 135 -8.55 -7.56 -7.09
CA PRO A 135 -9.83 -7.18 -6.46
C PRO A 135 -9.87 -7.34 -4.93
N SER A 136 -9.00 -8.16 -4.35
CA SER A 136 -8.81 -8.32 -2.90
C SER A 136 -8.05 -7.14 -2.24
N HIS A 137 -7.44 -6.25 -3.03
CA HIS A 137 -6.59 -5.17 -2.54
C HIS A 137 -7.42 -3.94 -2.12
N GLN A 138 -7.13 -3.35 -0.95
CA GLN A 138 -7.91 -2.21 -0.43
C GLN A 138 -7.91 -0.99 -1.37
N ALA A 139 -6.81 -0.75 -2.09
CA ALA A 139 -6.72 0.37 -3.03
C ALA A 139 -7.69 0.20 -4.22
N PHE A 140 -8.04 -1.04 -4.60
CA PHE A 140 -9.00 -1.32 -5.67
C PHE A 140 -10.35 -0.72 -5.31
N TRP A 141 -10.86 -1.06 -4.12
CA TRP A 141 -12.15 -0.57 -3.63
C TRP A 141 -12.18 0.94 -3.44
N LYS A 142 -11.07 1.56 -3.03
CA LYS A 142 -10.98 3.03 -2.92
C LYS A 142 -11.09 3.68 -4.31
N LEU A 143 -10.37 3.16 -5.31
CA LEU A 143 -10.41 3.66 -6.69
C LEU A 143 -11.78 3.46 -7.35
N THR A 144 -12.40 2.29 -7.18
CA THR A 144 -13.74 2.04 -7.72
C THR A 144 -14.78 2.97 -7.12
N LYS A 145 -14.66 3.29 -5.82
CA LYS A 145 -15.55 4.25 -5.16
C LYS A 145 -15.39 5.66 -5.72
N THR A 146 -14.15 6.13 -5.88
CA THR A 146 -13.89 7.48 -6.41
C THR A 146 -14.38 7.62 -7.85
N LEU A 147 -14.13 6.62 -8.70
CA LEU A 147 -14.60 6.62 -10.09
C LEU A 147 -16.13 6.62 -10.17
N LYS A 148 -16.81 5.85 -9.30
CA LYS A 148 -18.27 5.85 -9.25
C LYS A 148 -18.85 7.18 -8.78
N SER A 149 -18.19 7.89 -7.86
CA SER A 149 -18.65 9.20 -7.39
C SER A 149 -18.40 10.34 -8.38
N GLU A 150 -17.36 10.25 -9.22
CA GLU A 150 -16.99 11.31 -10.17
C GLU A 150 -18.00 11.43 -11.32
N GLY A 151 -18.69 10.34 -11.66
CA GLY A 151 -19.83 10.33 -12.59
C GLY A 151 -21.20 10.28 -11.94
N TYR A 152 -21.29 10.42 -10.61
CA TYR A 152 -22.57 10.35 -9.90
C TYR A 152 -23.37 11.64 -10.14
N LEU A 153 -24.32 11.58 -11.07
CA LEU A 153 -25.39 12.57 -11.10
C LEU A 153 -26.20 12.37 -9.83
N PRO A 154 -26.36 13.40 -8.97
CA PRO A 154 -27.21 13.27 -7.81
C PRO A 154 -28.59 12.85 -8.30
N ILE A 155 -29.07 11.70 -7.82
CA ILE A 155 -30.42 11.25 -8.14
C ILE A 155 -31.35 12.38 -7.69
N PRO A 156 -32.10 13.01 -8.61
CA PRO A 156 -32.97 14.10 -8.24
C PRO A 156 -33.95 13.60 -7.17
N PRO A 157 -34.30 14.43 -6.19
CA PRO A 157 -35.20 14.00 -5.12
C PRO A 157 -36.50 13.44 -5.68
N LEU A 158 -36.95 12.31 -5.13
CA LEU A 158 -38.22 11.72 -5.51
C LEU A 158 -39.34 12.72 -5.20
N LYS A 159 -40.20 12.94 -6.20
CA LYS A 159 -41.37 13.82 -6.10
C LYS A 159 -42.62 12.99 -6.26
N LYS A 160 -43.63 13.26 -5.45
CA LYS A 160 -44.96 12.67 -5.65
C LYS A 160 -45.63 13.32 -6.88
N SER A 161 -46.79 12.81 -7.28
CA SER A 161 -47.60 13.38 -8.37
C SER A 161 -48.02 14.85 -8.11
N ASP A 162 -48.04 15.28 -6.85
CA ASP A 162 -48.30 16.66 -6.42
C ASP A 162 -47.06 17.57 -6.41
N SER A 163 -45.92 17.10 -6.94
CA SER A 163 -44.61 17.79 -6.94
C SER A 163 -44.00 18.12 -5.58
N SER A 164 -44.58 17.62 -4.47
CA SER A 164 -43.99 17.71 -3.13
C SER A 164 -42.77 16.79 -3.00
N LEU A 165 -41.81 17.22 -2.17
CA LEU A 165 -40.58 16.48 -1.89
C LEU A 165 -40.89 15.29 -0.98
N VAL A 166 -40.46 14.10 -1.37
CA VAL A 166 -40.60 12.90 -0.56
C VAL A 166 -39.41 12.79 0.42
N LEU A 167 -39.67 13.01 1.71
CA LEU A 167 -38.66 12.93 2.76
C LEU A 167 -38.63 11.56 3.47
N ASP A 168 -39.82 11.00 3.76
CA ASP A 168 -39.97 9.77 4.52
C ASP A 168 -39.75 8.50 3.68
N ASP A 169 -39.18 7.45 4.29
CA ASP A 169 -38.82 6.22 3.59
C ASP A 169 -40.05 5.42 3.13
N SER A 170 -41.16 5.47 3.88
CA SER A 170 -42.42 4.83 3.47
C SER A 170 -43.01 5.49 2.23
N GLU A 171 -42.88 6.81 2.13
CA GLU A 171 -43.36 7.58 0.99
C GLU A 171 -42.48 7.37 -0.25
N LYS A 172 -41.15 7.21 -0.08
CA LYS A 172 -40.24 6.88 -1.19
C LYS A 172 -40.59 5.53 -1.80
N ALA A 173 -40.87 4.53 -0.95
CA ALA A 173 -41.27 3.20 -1.40
C ALA A 173 -42.58 3.24 -2.20
N LYS A 174 -43.59 3.99 -1.74
CA LYS A 174 -44.84 4.20 -2.47
C LYS A 174 -44.64 4.92 -3.81
N CYS A 175 -43.82 5.97 -3.82
CA CYS A 175 -43.52 6.71 -5.05
C CYS A 175 -42.86 5.82 -6.12
N LEU A 176 -41.96 4.93 -5.71
CA LEU A 176 -41.31 3.97 -6.60
C LEU A 176 -42.28 2.87 -7.05
N ALA A 177 -43.10 2.33 -6.15
CA ALA A 177 -44.12 1.34 -6.49
C ALA A 177 -45.10 1.88 -7.55
N ASN A 178 -45.62 3.09 -7.35
CA ASN A 178 -46.52 3.76 -8.29
C ASN A 178 -45.87 4.02 -9.66
N SER A 179 -44.54 4.16 -9.72
CA SER A 179 -43.82 4.34 -11.00
C SER A 179 -43.63 3.04 -11.79
N LEU A 180 -43.83 1.88 -11.17
CA LEU A 180 -43.67 0.55 -11.76
C LEU A 180 -45.02 -0.10 -12.13
N GLU A 181 -46.14 0.39 -11.61
CA GLU A 181 -47.51 -0.07 -11.91
C GLU A 181 -48.06 0.47 -13.26
N LEU A 182 -47.19 0.65 -14.27
CA LEU A 182 -47.58 1.01 -15.64
C LEU A 182 -48.34 -0.11 -16.35
#